data_AF-X6LNS7-F1
#
_entry.id   AF-X6LNS7-F1
#
_cell.length_a   1.000
_cell.length_b   1.000
_cell.length_c   1.000
_cell.angle_alpha   90.00
_cell.angle_beta   90.00
_cell.angle_gamma   90.00
#
_symmetry.space_group_name_H-M   'P 1'
#
loop_
_entity.id
_entity.type
_entity.pdbx_description
1 polymer ?
#
loop_
_entity_poly.entity_id
_entity_poly.type
_entity_poly.pdbx_seq_one_letter_code
_entity_poly.pdbx_strand_id
1 'polypeptide(L)'
;QIVPIHQMMLFMHCLDACKADTDSPFLSSKLRTCHESLVHSFKSWIISWIHFDKDKDYACKYSYRLLDRPLNKVMKSHLLNFQYVLHHSDIHLCIIDQIKIIHTQFNTLNDNILINDRLNLLQYLCISTETLDIVVQCYKK
;
A
#
# COMPACT_ATOMS: atom_id res chain seq x y z
N GLN A 1 14.80 -8.72 -9.42
CA GLN A 1 14.00 -9.53 -10.36
C GLN A 1 12.66 -8.82 -10.55
N ILE A 2 12.30 -8.42 -11.77
CA ILE A 2 11.13 -7.56 -12.09
C ILE A 2 9.84 -8.39 -12.26
N VAL A 3 9.98 -9.72 -12.34
CA VAL A 3 8.90 -10.71 -12.49
C VAL A 3 7.83 -10.72 -11.37
N PRO A 4 8.14 -10.45 -10.07
CA PRO A 4 7.14 -10.57 -9.00
C PRO A 4 6.00 -9.55 -9.07
N ILE A 5 6.27 -8.32 -9.54
CA ILE A 5 5.30 -7.22 -9.47
C ILE A 5 4.19 -7.42 -10.50
N HIS A 6 4.54 -7.72 -11.76
CA HIS A 6 3.54 -7.93 -12.81
C HIS A 6 2.63 -9.14 -12.52
N GLN A 7 3.19 -10.20 -11.93
CA GLN A 7 2.42 -11.36 -11.50
C GLN A 7 1.47 -11.01 -10.35
N MET A 8 1.95 -10.27 -9.35
CA MET A 8 1.09 -9.74 -8.28
C MET A 8 -0.05 -8.91 -8.87
N MET A 9 0.22 -8.06 -9.87
CA MET A 9 -0.81 -7.24 -10.48
C MET A 9 -1.90 -8.05 -11.18
N LEU A 10 -1.50 -9.08 -11.93
CA LEU A 10 -2.45 -9.98 -12.58
C LEU A 10 -3.36 -10.65 -11.55
N PHE A 11 -2.80 -11.11 -10.42
CA PHE A 11 -3.60 -11.70 -9.36
C PHE A 11 -4.51 -10.70 -8.66
N MET A 12 -4.05 -9.46 -8.44
CA MET A 12 -4.90 -8.40 -7.87
C MET A 12 -6.05 -8.03 -8.79
N HIS A 13 -5.84 -8.00 -10.11
CA HIS A 13 -6.94 -7.79 -11.07
C HIS A 13 -7.97 -8.92 -11.04
N CYS A 14 -7.52 -10.18 -10.89
CA CYS A 14 -8.42 -11.31 -10.72
C CYS A 14 -9.24 -11.17 -9.43
N LEU A 15 -8.57 -10.84 -8.32
CA LEU A 15 -9.22 -10.64 -7.03
C LEU A 15 -10.22 -9.47 -7.07
N ASP A 16 -9.86 -8.35 -7.70
CA ASP A 16 -10.73 -7.18 -7.85
C ASP A 16 -11.95 -7.48 -8.72
N ALA A 17 -11.78 -8.24 -9.80
CA ALA A 17 -12.90 -8.71 -10.64
C ALA A 17 -13.89 -9.59 -9.85
N CYS A 18 -13.39 -10.32 -8.85
CA CYS A 18 -14.20 -11.07 -7.88
C CYS A 18 -14.69 -10.21 -6.71
N LYS A 19 -14.56 -8.87 -6.79
CA LYS A 19 -14.89 -7.91 -5.72
C LYS A 19 -14.18 -8.17 -4.40
N ALA A 20 -13.00 -8.78 -4.47
CA ALA A 20 -12.22 -9.25 -3.34
C ALA A 20 -12.98 -10.18 -2.38
N ASP A 21 -14.03 -10.85 -2.84
CA ASP A 21 -14.88 -11.67 -1.99
C ASP A 21 -14.14 -12.93 -1.51
N THR A 22 -13.96 -13.09 -0.20
CA THR A 22 -13.33 -14.28 0.40
C THR A 22 -14.35 -15.26 0.97
N ASP A 23 -15.58 -14.83 1.21
CA ASP A 23 -16.51 -15.53 2.09
C ASP A 23 -17.74 -16.06 1.35
N SER A 24 -17.95 -15.61 0.11
CA SER A 24 -19.15 -15.97 -0.64
C SER A 24 -19.32 -17.48 -0.79
N PRO A 25 -20.54 -17.99 -0.54
CA PRO A 25 -20.85 -19.40 -0.70
C PRO A 25 -20.84 -19.84 -2.17
N PHE A 26 -20.85 -18.89 -3.11
CA PHE A 26 -20.78 -19.17 -4.55
C PHE A 26 -19.35 -19.48 -5.02
N LEU A 27 -18.34 -19.14 -4.21
CA LEU A 27 -16.95 -19.46 -4.50
C LEU A 27 -16.64 -20.88 -4.04
N SER A 28 -15.94 -21.65 -4.89
CA SER A 28 -15.39 -22.94 -4.47
C SER A 28 -14.42 -22.76 -3.29
N SER A 29 -14.30 -23.77 -2.44
CA SER A 29 -13.37 -23.74 -1.30
C SER A 29 -11.95 -23.39 -1.72
N LYS A 30 -11.47 -24.00 -2.81
CA LYS A 30 -10.14 -23.74 -3.37
C LYS A 30 -9.96 -22.28 -3.80
N LEU A 31 -11.00 -21.66 -4.36
CA LEU A 31 -10.96 -20.27 -4.80
C LEU A 31 -10.95 -19.30 -3.61
N ARG A 32 -11.75 -19.58 -2.56
CA ARG A 32 -11.70 -18.81 -1.31
C ARG A 32 -10.31 -18.83 -0.67
N THR A 33 -9.71 -20.02 -0.54
CA THR A 33 -8.34 -20.16 -0.04
C THR A 33 -7.33 -19.40 -0.91
N CYS A 34 -7.53 -19.39 -2.24
CA CYS A 34 -6.70 -18.59 -3.13
C CYS A 34 -6.86 -17.09 -2.87
N HIS A 35 -8.09 -16.60 -2.74
CA HIS A 35 -8.36 -15.18 -2.44
C HIS A 35 -7.78 -14.77 -1.08
N GLU A 36 -7.96 -15.57 -0.02
CA GLU A 36 -7.37 -15.32 1.30
C GLU A 36 -5.84 -15.20 1.22
N SER A 37 -5.19 -16.11 0.48
CA SER A 37 -3.75 -16.09 0.26
C SER A 37 -3.29 -14.84 -0.51
N LEU A 38 -4.08 -14.42 -1.50
CA LEU A 38 -3.82 -13.20 -2.26
C LEU A 38 -3.99 -11.94 -1.39
N VAL A 39 -5.05 -11.86 -0.58
CA VAL A 39 -5.27 -10.78 0.39
C VAL A 39 -4.10 -10.70 1.37
N HIS A 40 -3.64 -11.84 1.90
CA HIS A 40 -2.49 -11.90 2.80
C HIS A 40 -1.18 -11.44 2.13
N SER A 41 -0.96 -11.88 0.89
CA SER A 41 0.22 -11.49 0.10
C SER A 41 0.21 -10.00 -0.20
N PHE A 42 -0.97 -9.44 -0.51
CA PHE A 42 -1.13 -8.02 -0.77
C PHE A 42 -0.91 -7.16 0.47
N LYS A 43 -1.40 -7.59 1.65
CA LYS A 43 -1.07 -6.94 2.93
C LYS A 43 0.44 -6.85 3.14
N SER A 44 1.15 -7.97 2.96
CA SER A 44 2.62 -8.02 3.08
C SER A 44 3.31 -7.09 2.09
N TRP A 45 2.74 -6.95 0.88
CA TRP A 45 3.24 -6.07 -0.16
C TRP A 45 3.03 -4.59 0.18
N ILE A 46 1.87 -4.20 0.70
CA ILE A 46 1.59 -2.84 1.20
C ILE A 46 2.57 -2.47 2.32
N ILE A 47 2.77 -3.37 3.29
CA ILE A 47 3.71 -3.15 4.40
C ILE A 47 5.12 -2.94 3.85
N SER A 48 5.58 -3.80 2.95
CA SER A 48 6.91 -3.70 2.34
C SER A 48 7.08 -2.42 1.52
N TRP A 49 6.03 -2.00 0.83
CA TRP A 49 6.02 -0.77 0.05
C TRP A 49 6.11 0.47 0.94
N ILE A 50 5.35 0.51 2.03
CA ILE A 50 5.34 1.61 2.99
C ILE A 50 6.69 1.70 3.71
N HIS A 51 7.21 0.56 4.20
CA HIS A 51 8.46 0.48 4.96
C HIS A 51 9.71 0.28 4.09
N PHE A 52 9.66 0.70 2.83
CA PHE A 52 10.80 0.64 1.89
C PHE A 52 12.00 1.52 2.29
N ASP A 53 11.96 2.15 3.48
CA ASP A 53 12.97 3.07 3.99
C ASP A 53 14.23 2.37 4.55
N LYS A 54 14.29 1.03 4.49
CA LYS A 54 15.50 0.27 4.87
C LYS A 54 16.74 0.63 4.05
N ASP A 55 16.55 1.31 2.92
CA ASP A 55 17.60 1.75 2.01
C ASP A 55 17.81 3.27 2.01
N LYS A 56 17.65 3.96 3.16
CA LYS A 56 17.87 5.42 3.24
C LYS A 56 19.20 5.87 2.62
N ASP A 57 20.28 5.11 2.87
CA ASP A 57 21.62 5.42 2.36
C ASP A 57 21.77 5.20 0.83
N TYR A 58 20.91 4.39 0.23
CA TYR A 58 20.90 4.12 -1.22
C TYR A 58 19.84 4.93 -1.98
N ALA A 59 18.74 5.28 -1.32
CA ALA A 59 17.57 5.87 -1.95
C ALA A 59 17.63 7.39 -2.04
N CYS A 60 18.39 8.08 -1.17
CA CYS A 60 18.42 9.54 -1.10
C CYS A 60 19.85 10.09 -1.18
N LYS A 61 20.10 11.01 -2.11
CA LYS A 61 21.37 11.78 -2.19
C LYS A 61 21.04 13.24 -2.45
N TYR A 62 21.71 14.16 -1.76
CA TYR A 62 21.54 15.61 -1.91
C TYR A 62 20.08 16.08 -1.94
N SER A 63 19.25 15.56 -1.02
CA SER A 63 17.86 15.97 -0.88
C SER A 63 16.87 15.54 -1.96
N TYR A 64 17.26 14.61 -2.85
CA TYR A 64 16.32 13.97 -3.79
C TYR A 64 16.43 12.46 -3.74
N ARG A 65 15.31 11.80 -4.06
CA ARG A 65 15.25 10.35 -4.17
C ARG A 65 15.88 9.92 -5.50
N LEU A 66 16.95 9.14 -5.44
CA LEU A 66 17.65 8.58 -6.61
C LEU A 66 16.89 7.42 -7.25
N LEU A 67 16.16 6.65 -6.45
CA LEU A 67 15.43 5.46 -6.88
C LEU A 67 13.95 5.63 -6.56
N ASP A 68 13.13 5.72 -7.59
CA ASP A 68 11.67 5.63 -7.45
C ASP A 68 11.28 4.26 -6.88
N ARG A 69 10.29 4.20 -5.98
CA ARG A 69 9.80 2.89 -5.50
C ARG A 69 9.19 2.20 -6.71
N PRO A 70 9.61 0.97 -7.07
CA PRO A 70 9.04 0.26 -8.22
C PRO A 70 7.51 0.19 -8.17
N LEU A 71 6.98 0.12 -6.96
CA LEU A 71 5.55 0.14 -6.64
C LEU A 71 4.83 1.46 -6.93
N ASN A 72 5.48 2.62 -6.83
CA ASN A 72 4.81 3.91 -7.01
C ASN A 72 4.21 4.02 -8.42
N LYS A 73 4.97 3.60 -9.44
CA LYS A 73 4.51 3.59 -10.84
C LYS A 73 3.31 2.67 -11.04
N VAL A 74 3.35 1.51 -10.40
CA VAL A 74 2.27 0.52 -10.46
C VAL A 74 1.02 1.06 -9.79
N MET A 75 1.13 1.59 -8.58
CA MET A 75 0.00 2.17 -7.87
C MET A 75 -0.56 3.36 -8.65
N LYS A 76 0.28 4.27 -9.12
CA LYS A 76 -0.18 5.40 -9.96
C LYS A 76 -0.98 4.96 -11.20
N SER A 77 -0.63 3.82 -11.81
CA SER A 77 -1.27 3.35 -13.04
C SER A 77 -2.50 2.47 -12.79
N HIS A 78 -2.56 1.78 -11.65
CA HIS A 78 -3.56 0.74 -11.40
C HIS A 78 -4.41 0.96 -10.13
N LEU A 79 -4.16 2.00 -9.31
CA LEU A 79 -4.87 2.21 -8.04
C LEU A 79 -6.39 2.18 -8.20
N LEU A 80 -6.92 2.85 -9.23
CA LEU A 80 -8.35 2.89 -9.52
C LEU A 80 -8.93 1.52 -9.89
N ASN A 81 -8.10 0.62 -10.40
CA ASN A 81 -8.49 -0.74 -10.80
C ASN A 81 -8.45 -1.73 -9.63
N PHE A 82 -8.08 -1.29 -8.43
CA PHE A 82 -8.05 -2.11 -7.21
C PHE A 82 -9.02 -1.61 -6.16
N GLN A 83 -10.11 -0.96 -6.58
CA GLN A 83 -11.04 -0.35 -5.65
C GLN A 83 -11.60 -1.40 -4.68
N TYR A 84 -12.03 -2.57 -5.14
CA TYR A 84 -12.59 -3.60 -4.26
C TYR A 84 -11.51 -4.20 -3.37
N VAL A 85 -10.31 -4.45 -3.92
CA VAL A 85 -9.18 -4.98 -3.14
C VAL A 85 -8.78 -4.01 -2.03
N LEU A 86 -8.70 -2.71 -2.31
CA LEU A 86 -8.32 -1.68 -1.33
C LEU A 86 -9.39 -1.44 -0.27
N HIS A 87 -10.66 -1.67 -0.60
CA HIS A 87 -11.79 -1.57 0.33
C HIS A 87 -12.07 -2.88 1.09
N HIS A 88 -11.39 -3.98 0.77
CA HIS A 88 -11.48 -5.20 1.54
C HIS A 88 -11.09 -4.92 2.99
N SER A 89 -11.93 -5.34 3.94
CA SER A 89 -11.80 -5.04 5.38
C SER A 89 -10.37 -5.23 5.90
N ASP A 90 -9.79 -6.42 5.69
CA ASP A 90 -8.43 -6.75 6.11
C ASP A 90 -7.34 -5.83 5.52
N ILE A 91 -7.47 -5.47 4.24
CA ILE A 91 -6.49 -4.63 3.54
C ILE A 91 -6.66 -3.19 4.00
N HIS A 92 -7.90 -2.75 4.13
CA HIS A 92 -8.23 -1.42 4.61
C HIS A 92 -7.70 -1.17 6.03
N LEU A 93 -7.96 -2.11 6.95
CA LEU A 93 -7.43 -2.07 8.31
C LEU A 93 -5.90 -2.06 8.32
N CYS A 94 -5.27 -2.90 7.48
CA CYS A 94 -3.81 -2.91 7.33
C CYS A 94 -3.29 -1.52 6.91
N ILE A 95 -3.90 -0.87 5.93
CA ILE A 95 -3.53 0.48 5.49
C ILE A 95 -3.66 1.48 6.63
N ILE A 96 -4.79 1.50 7.35
CA ILE A 96 -4.99 2.39 8.50
C ILE A 96 -3.89 2.21 9.55
N ASP A 97 -3.56 0.97 9.91
CA ASP A 97 -2.52 0.67 10.89
C ASP A 97 -1.15 1.17 10.42
N GLN A 98 -0.81 0.98 9.14
CA GLN A 98 0.46 1.47 8.61
C GLN A 98 0.51 3.02 8.55
N ILE A 99 -0.59 3.70 8.21
CA ILE A 99 -0.65 5.17 8.25
C ILE A 99 -0.45 5.66 9.69
N LYS A 100 -1.09 5.03 10.68
CA LYS A 100 -0.91 5.37 12.11
C LYS A 100 0.55 5.18 12.56
N ILE A 101 1.22 4.12 12.08
CA ILE A 101 2.66 3.91 12.34
C ILE A 101 3.49 5.04 11.74
N ILE A 102 3.25 5.44 10.48
CA ILE A 102 3.95 6.57 9.87
C ILE A 102 3.70 7.86 10.67
N HIS A 103 2.44 8.11 11.05
CA HIS A 103 2.05 9.31 11.79
C HIS A 103 2.78 9.44 13.13
N THR A 104 2.92 8.33 13.87
CA THR A 104 3.68 8.32 15.13
C THR A 104 5.17 8.54 14.89
N GLN A 105 5.74 7.95 13.84
CA GLN A 105 7.14 8.14 13.44
C GLN A 105 7.46 9.60 13.05
N PHE A 106 6.51 10.37 12.51
CA PHE A 106 6.74 11.79 12.24
C PHE A 106 7.03 12.62 13.51
N ASN A 107 6.69 12.15 14.71
CA ASN A 107 7.11 12.84 15.94
C ASN A 107 8.61 12.72 16.22
N THR A 108 9.27 11.71 15.67
CA THR A 108 10.67 11.37 15.98
C THR A 108 11.60 11.54 14.78
N LEU A 109 11.04 11.75 13.58
CA LEU A 109 11.80 11.96 12.35
C LEU A 109 12.26 13.41 12.23
N ASN A 110 13.57 13.64 12.17
CA ASN A 110 14.17 14.97 11.89
C ASN A 110 14.65 15.12 10.44
N ASP A 111 14.29 14.18 9.57
CA ASP A 111 14.73 14.15 8.18
C ASP A 111 13.62 14.63 7.24
N ASN A 112 13.64 15.92 6.89
CA ASN A 112 12.64 16.54 6.03
C ASN A 112 12.49 15.85 4.67
N ILE A 113 13.55 15.23 4.13
CA ILE A 113 13.49 14.52 2.85
C ILE A 113 12.65 13.25 3.02
N LEU A 114 12.92 12.49 4.08
CA LEU A 114 12.18 11.28 4.40
C LEU A 114 10.73 11.59 4.79
N ILE A 115 10.48 12.72 5.48
CA ILE A 115 9.13 13.20 5.78
C ILE A 115 8.37 13.44 4.47
N ASN A 116 8.91 14.26 3.57
CA ASN A 116 8.26 14.57 2.28
C ASN A 116 8.04 13.31 1.43
N ASP A 117 9.01 12.39 1.41
CA ASP A 117 8.87 11.13 0.67
C ASP A 117 7.72 10.27 1.20
N ARG A 118 7.59 10.15 2.53
CA ARG A 118 6.49 9.42 3.17
C ARG A 118 5.16 10.12 2.97
N LEU A 119 5.10 11.44 3.08
CA LEU A 119 3.90 12.24 2.83
C LEU A 119 3.40 12.08 1.38
N ASN A 120 4.32 12.03 0.40
CA ASN A 120 3.99 11.74 -1.00
C ASN A 120 3.43 10.31 -1.17
N LEU A 121 3.96 9.33 -0.44
CA LEU A 121 3.43 7.97 -0.47
C LEU A 121 2.01 7.89 0.12
N LEU A 122 1.75 8.60 1.22
CA LEU A 122 0.44 8.62 1.88
C LEU A 122 -0.71 9.07 0.96
N GLN A 123 -0.43 9.88 -0.06
CA GLN A 123 -1.43 10.31 -1.04
C GLN A 123 -2.07 9.12 -1.77
N TYR A 124 -1.30 8.07 -2.06
CA TYR A 124 -1.84 6.85 -2.70
C TYR A 124 -2.73 6.01 -1.78
N LEU A 125 -2.67 6.25 -0.46
CA LEU A 125 -3.41 5.50 0.55
C LEU A 125 -4.68 6.24 1.03
N CYS A 126 -4.97 7.41 0.46
CA CYS A 126 -6.19 8.20 0.71
C CYS A 126 -7.42 7.59 0.00
N ILE A 127 -7.69 6.30 0.27
CA ILE A 127 -8.73 5.50 -0.39
C ILE A 127 -10.12 5.61 0.27
N SER A 128 -10.21 6.23 1.44
CA SER A 128 -11.44 6.41 2.21
C SER A 128 -11.41 7.76 2.93
N THR A 129 -12.54 8.19 3.49
CA THR A 129 -12.58 9.36 4.38
C THR A 129 -11.74 9.15 5.62
N GLU A 130 -11.77 7.96 6.23
CA GLU A 130 -10.98 7.65 7.43
C GLU A 130 -9.47 7.76 7.16
N THR A 131 -8.98 7.14 6.08
CA THR A 131 -7.56 7.23 5.73
C THR A 131 -7.16 8.64 5.33
N LEU A 132 -8.02 9.39 4.63
CA LEU A 132 -7.80 10.79 4.30
C LEU A 132 -7.66 11.66 5.55
N ASP A 133 -8.56 11.51 6.52
CA ASP A 133 -8.53 12.29 7.76
C ASP A 133 -7.22 12.08 8.52
N ILE A 134 -6.76 10.83 8.63
CA ILE A 134 -5.48 10.51 9.27
C ILE A 134 -4.31 11.15 8.50
N VAL A 135 -4.31 11.05 7.15
CA VAL A 135 -3.25 11.65 6.32
C VAL A 135 -3.24 13.18 6.44
N VAL A 136 -4.40 13.84 6.50
CA VAL A 136 -4.47 15.30 6.71
C VAL A 136 -3.84 15.69 8.05
N GLN A 137 -3.99 14.87 9.11
CA GLN A 137 -3.30 15.14 10.39
C GLN A 137 -1.78 15.02 10.26
N CYS A 138 -1.26 14.12 9.41
CA CYS A 138 0.16 14.03 9.13
C CYS A 138 0.74 15.31 8.51
N TYR A 139 -0.03 16.02 7.68
CA TYR A 139 0.38 17.29 7.04
C TYR A 139 0.26 18.52 7.96
N LYS A 140 -0.43 18.41 9.09
CA LYS A 140 -0.62 19.52 10.04
C LYS A 140 0.50 19.66 11.08
N LYS A 141 1.44 18.71 11.11
CA LYS A 141 2.67 18.81 11.90
C LYS A 141 3.67 19.72 11.22
#